data_AF-A0A8T3LHT5-F1
#
_entry.id   AF-A0A8T3LHT5-F1
#
_cell.length_a   1.000
_cell.length_b   1.000
_cell.length_c   1.000
_cell.angle_alpha   90.00
_cell.angle_beta   90.00
_cell.angle_gamma   90.00
#
_symmetry.space_group_name_H-M   'P 1'
#
loop_
_entity.id
_entity.type
_entity.pdbx_description
1 polymer ?
#
loop_
_entity_poly.entity_id
_entity_poly.type
_entity_poly.pdbx_seq_one_letter_code
_entity_poly.pdbx_strand_id
1 'polypeptide(L)'
;KELGLVPLGYLRSYAFTAIDVWQDMLLGPAWSTPLALERAGLTMSDLTLIDMHEAFAAQTLANIQLLGSERFAREVLGRAHATGEVDD
;
A
#
# COMPACT_ATOMS: atom_id res chain seq x y z
N LYS A 1 -26.66 14.97 4.06
CA LYS A 1 -27.07 15.30 5.45
C LYS A 1 -28.57 15.10 5.70
N GLU A 2 -29.38 14.87 4.66
CA GLU A 2 -30.84 14.72 4.79
C GLU A 2 -31.30 13.61 5.74
N LEU A 3 -30.54 12.51 5.83
CA LEU A 3 -30.84 11.41 6.75
C LEU A 3 -30.32 11.62 8.18
N GLY A 4 -29.66 12.74 8.49
CA GLY A 4 -29.12 13.03 9.83
C GLY A 4 -28.00 12.10 10.33
N LEU A 5 -27.45 11.23 9.48
CA LEU A 5 -26.41 10.28 9.86
C LEU A 5 -25.05 10.96 10.07
N VAL A 6 -24.32 10.51 11.09
CA VAL A 6 -22.95 10.95 11.38
C VAL A 6 -21.96 10.08 10.57
N PRO A 7 -21.17 10.67 9.66
CA PRO A 7 -20.16 9.92 8.92
C PRO A 7 -19.06 9.40 9.87
N LEU A 8 -18.73 8.10 9.76
CA LEU A 8 -17.63 7.50 10.53
C LEU A 8 -16.26 7.71 9.87
N GLY A 9 -16.23 7.95 8.57
CA GLY A 9 -15.00 8.11 7.81
C GLY A 9 -15.28 8.48 6.36
N TYR A 10 -14.20 8.69 5.62
CA TYR A 10 -14.23 9.05 4.20
C TYR A 10 -13.23 8.21 3.43
N LEU A 11 -13.62 7.73 2.26
CA LEU A 11 -12.68 7.13 1.32
C LEU A 11 -11.84 8.24 0.68
N ARG A 12 -10.56 8.32 1.02
CA ARG A 12 -9.63 9.34 0.47
C ARG A 12 -9.15 8.98 -0.93
N SER A 13 -8.77 7.72 -1.14
CA SER A 13 -8.33 7.21 -2.45
C SER A 13 -8.53 5.70 -2.53
N TYR A 14 -8.36 5.16 -3.74
CA TYR A 14 -8.20 3.73 -3.97
C TYR A 14 -7.23 3.52 -5.15
N ALA A 15 -6.59 2.36 -5.17
CA ALA A 15 -5.75 1.94 -6.28
C ALA A 15 -5.96 0.46 -6.58
N PHE A 16 -5.78 0.12 -7.85
CA PHE A 16 -5.80 -1.25 -8.36
C PHE A 16 -4.64 -1.40 -9.33
N THR A 17 -3.87 -2.48 -9.18
CA THR A 17 -2.70 -2.79 -10.00
C THR A 17 -2.74 -4.27 -10.40
N ALA A 18 -2.13 -4.59 -11.53
CA ALA A 18 -1.92 -5.97 -11.97
C ALA A 18 -0.43 -6.26 -11.98
N ILE A 19 -0.07 -7.47 -11.56
CA ILE A 19 1.30 -7.97 -11.52
C ILE A 19 1.35 -9.34 -12.18
N ASP A 20 2.54 -9.74 -12.64
CA ASP A 20 2.71 -11.03 -13.29
C ASP A 20 2.50 -12.18 -12.29
N VAL A 21 1.78 -13.21 -12.74
CA VAL A 21 1.40 -14.35 -11.91
C VAL A 21 2.54 -15.34 -11.67
N TRP A 22 3.61 -15.30 -12.46
CA TRP A 22 4.70 -16.27 -12.38
C TRP A 22 5.79 -15.86 -11.40
N GLN A 23 6.00 -14.55 -11.21
CA GLN A 23 7.07 -14.05 -10.36
C GLN A 23 6.58 -13.45 -9.04
N ASP A 24 5.45 -12.73 -9.05
CA ASP A 24 5.10 -11.84 -7.94
C ASP A 24 3.65 -11.98 -7.46
N MET A 25 2.95 -13.07 -7.80
CA MET A 25 1.49 -13.24 -7.66
C MET A 25 0.87 -12.71 -6.34
N LEU A 26 1.58 -12.82 -5.23
CA LEU A 26 1.07 -12.48 -3.89
C LEU A 26 1.51 -11.09 -3.39
N LEU A 27 2.16 -10.29 -4.23
CA LEU A 27 2.78 -9.02 -3.83
C LEU A 27 1.96 -7.79 -4.22
N GLY A 28 0.68 -7.96 -4.58
CA GLY A 28 -0.23 -6.86 -4.97
C GLY A 28 -0.21 -5.62 -4.05
N PRO A 29 -0.15 -5.77 -2.71
CA PRO A 29 -0.04 -4.62 -1.81
C PRO A 29 1.18 -3.74 -2.06
N ALA A 30 2.36 -4.31 -2.35
CA ALA A 30 3.57 -3.53 -2.62
C ALA A 30 3.49 -2.67 -3.90
N TRP A 31 2.63 -3.03 -4.87
CA TRP A 31 2.41 -2.26 -6.10
C TRP A 31 1.27 -1.25 -5.96
N SER A 32 0.21 -1.61 -5.23
CA SER A 32 -1.02 -0.79 -5.15
C SER A 32 -0.95 0.29 -4.09
N THR A 33 -0.34 0.02 -2.93
CA THR A 33 -0.22 0.98 -1.82
C THR A 33 0.46 2.29 -2.21
N PRO A 34 1.60 2.30 -2.93
CA PRO A 34 2.29 3.54 -3.29
C PRO A 34 1.42 4.45 -4.18
N LEU A 35 0.61 3.84 -5.07
CA LEU A 35 -0.31 4.56 -5.94
C LEU A 35 -1.54 5.08 -5.18
N ALA A 36 -2.05 4.32 -4.21
CA ALA A 36 -3.16 4.78 -3.36
C ALA A 36 -2.73 5.98 -2.50
N LEU A 37 -1.56 5.92 -1.89
CA LEU A 37 -0.99 7.01 -1.09
C LEU A 37 -0.76 8.28 -1.93
N GLU A 38 -0.16 8.14 -3.11
CA GLU A 38 0.03 9.26 -4.04
C GLU A 38 -1.31 9.92 -4.43
N ARG A 39 -2.33 9.12 -4.77
CA ARG A 39 -3.67 9.65 -5.09
C ARG A 39 -4.35 10.33 -3.90
N ALA A 40 -4.04 9.92 -2.68
CA ALA A 40 -4.52 10.56 -1.47
C ALA A 40 -3.71 11.82 -1.10
N GLY A 41 -2.53 12.02 -1.70
CA GLY A 41 -1.57 13.03 -1.27
C GLY A 41 -1.00 12.76 0.12
N LEU A 42 -0.85 11.48 0.50
CA LEU A 42 -0.36 11.04 1.79
C LEU A 42 0.94 10.24 1.64
N THR A 43 1.67 10.14 2.74
CA THR A 43 2.86 9.30 2.91
C THR A 43 2.56 8.14 3.85
N MET A 44 3.43 7.12 3.89
CA MET A 44 3.26 6.00 4.83
C MET A 44 3.22 6.48 6.29
N SER A 45 4.05 7.49 6.64
CA SER A 45 4.10 8.08 7.98
C SER A 45 2.83 8.85 8.39
N ASP A 46 1.93 9.16 7.45
CA ASP A 46 0.64 9.78 7.77
C ASP A 46 -0.40 8.74 8.23
N LEU A 47 -0.13 7.44 8.02
CA LEU A 47 -1.03 6.37 8.41
C LEU A 47 -0.80 6.00 9.87
N THR A 48 -1.88 5.97 10.66
CA THR A 48 -1.84 5.51 12.05
C THR A 48 -2.16 4.03 12.22
N LEU A 49 -2.70 3.40 11.16
CA LEU A 49 -3.05 1.99 11.14
C LEU A 49 -2.93 1.49 9.70
N ILE A 50 -2.29 0.33 9.55
CA ILE A 50 -2.21 -0.40 8.29
C ILE A 50 -2.88 -1.75 8.53
N ASP A 51 -3.93 -2.01 7.75
CA ASP A 51 -4.60 -3.31 7.73
C ASP A 51 -4.33 -3.98 6.40
N MET A 52 -3.82 -5.21 6.45
CA MET A 52 -3.47 -6.01 5.28
C MET A 52 -4.04 -7.41 5.44
N HIS A 53 -4.71 -7.89 4.39
CA HIS A 53 -5.14 -9.29 4.36
C HIS A 53 -3.93 -10.23 4.36
N GLU A 54 -3.78 -11.01 5.43
CA GLU A 54 -2.68 -11.96 5.62
C GLU A 54 -3.03 -13.34 5.04
N ALA A 55 -2.96 -13.46 3.71
CA ALA A 55 -3.21 -14.75 3.07
C ALA A 55 -2.16 -15.79 3.50
N PHE A 56 -0.89 -15.36 3.63
CA PHE A 56 0.22 -16.17 4.15
C PHE A 56 1.24 -15.26 4.85
N ALA A 57 1.80 -15.70 5.98
CA ALA A 57 2.80 -14.91 6.72
C ALA A 57 4.01 -14.50 5.85
N ALA A 58 4.50 -15.40 5.01
CA ALA A 58 5.61 -15.11 4.09
C ALA A 58 5.25 -14.01 3.07
N GLN A 59 3.99 -13.98 2.60
CA GLN A 59 3.49 -12.94 1.71
C GLN A 59 3.42 -11.60 2.44
N THR A 60 2.89 -11.55 3.66
CA THR A 60 2.78 -10.32 4.44
C THR A 60 4.16 -9.72 4.69
N LEU A 61 5.10 -10.53 5.18
CA LEU A 61 6.49 -10.10 5.42
C LEU A 61 7.18 -9.61 4.14
N ALA A 62 6.98 -10.31 3.01
CA ALA A 62 7.53 -9.88 1.74
C ALA A 62 6.96 -8.53 1.29
N ASN A 63 5.66 -8.30 1.43
CA ASN A 63 5.05 -7.00 1.10
C ASN A 63 5.59 -5.87 1.99
N ILE A 64 5.68 -6.10 3.30
CA ILE A 64 6.24 -5.12 4.25
C ILE A 64 7.68 -4.77 3.87
N GLN A 65 8.51 -5.78 3.59
CA GLN A 65 9.90 -5.56 3.20
C GLN A 65 10.03 -4.78 1.89
N LEU A 66 9.16 -5.05 0.91
CA LEU A 66 9.18 -4.33 -0.37
C LEU A 66 8.71 -2.88 -0.25
N LEU A 67 7.73 -2.59 0.62
CA LEU A 67 7.26 -1.22 0.86
C LEU A 67 8.39 -0.32 1.41
N GLY A 68 9.27 -0.86 2.25
CA GLY A 68 10.47 -0.17 2.76
C GLY A 68 11.70 -0.24 1.85
N SER A 69 11.65 -0.94 0.71
CA SER A 69 12.83 -1.17 -0.13
C SER A 69 13.07 -0.06 -1.16
N GLU A 70 14.14 0.71 -0.95
CA GLU A 70 14.64 1.71 -1.92
C GLU A 70 14.94 1.08 -3.29
N ARG A 71 15.51 -0.12 -3.29
CA ARG A 71 15.85 -0.83 -4.52
C ARG A 71 14.60 -1.17 -5.33
N PHE A 72 13.58 -1.72 -4.68
CA PHE A 72 12.32 -2.06 -5.33
C PHE A 72 11.62 -0.82 -5.88
N ALA A 73 11.57 0.26 -5.10
CA ALA A 73 10.97 1.51 -5.55
C ALA A 73 11.65 2.05 -6.82
N ARG A 74 12.98 2.09 -6.86
CA ARG A 74 13.73 2.65 -8.00
C ARG A 74 13.74 1.73 -9.21
N GLU A 75 14.06 0.46 -9.02
CA GLU A 75 14.30 -0.49 -10.13
C GLU A 75 13.01 -1.07 -10.71
N VAL A 76 11.96 -1.21 -9.90
CA VAL A 76 10.71 -1.88 -10.31
C VAL A 76 9.56 -0.88 -10.46
N LEU A 77 9.36 -0.01 -9.47
CA LEU A 77 8.24 0.94 -9.49
C LEU A 77 8.56 2.25 -10.24
N GLY A 78 9.83 2.50 -10.58
CA GLY A 78 10.26 3.76 -11.18
C GLY A 78 10.08 4.99 -10.27
N ARG A 79 10.07 4.78 -8.95
CA ARG A 79 9.88 5.81 -7.92
C ARG A 79 11.23 6.26 -7.34
N ALA A 80 11.29 7.51 -6.91
CA ALA A 80 12.52 8.10 -6.38
C ALA A 80 12.90 7.57 -4.98
N HIS A 81 11.93 7.14 -4.17
CA HIS A 81 12.13 6.69 -2.80
C HIS A 81 11.21 5.52 -2.47
N ALA A 82 11.57 4.76 -1.44
CA ALA A 82 10.71 3.74 -0.86
C ALA A 82 9.34 4.30 -0.47
N THR A 83 8.33 3.43 -0.40
CA THR A 83 6.98 3.84 -0.02
C THR A 83 6.92 4.24 1.45
N GLY A 84 7.64 3.48 2.28
CA GLY A 84 7.81 3.70 3.71
C GLY A 84 7.86 2.39 4.46
N GLU A 85 8.43 2.44 5.66
CA GLU A 85 8.42 1.31 6.58
C GLU A 85 7.05 1.18 7.25
N VAL A 86 6.63 -0.05 7.50
CA VAL A 86 5.48 -0.35 8.35
C VAL A 86 6.05 -0.51 9.76
N ASP A 87 5.75 0.44 10.63
CA ASP A 87 6.18 0.43 12.04
C ASP A 87 5.18 -0.36 12.89
N ASP A 88 5.65 -0.90 14.02
CA ASP A 88 4.84 -1.62 15.03
C ASP A 88 4.33 -0.67 16.14
#